data_AF-A0A924C444-F1
#
_entry.id   AF-A0A924C444-F1
#
_cell.length_a   1.000
_cell.length_b   1.000
_cell.length_c   1.000
_cell.angle_alpha   90.00
_cell.angle_beta   90.00
_cell.angle_gamma   90.00
#
_symmetry.space_group_name_H-M   'P 1'
#
loop_
_entity.id
_entity.type
_entity.pdbx_description
1 polymer ?
#
loop_
_entity_poly.entity_id
_entity_poly.type
_entity_poly.pdbx_seq_one_letter_code
_entity_poly.pdbx_strand_id
1 'polypeptide(L)'
;MSMPTSEPPTMVAGEVGAGATRLIIRRPDDWHVHLRDGPMLAAVVNYTARQFARAIVMPNLDPPVTTVAAARAYRARIVAALEPGVDFEPLMTCYLTDSIDPAEVAQGFTQGVFTACKLYPAHATTNSAL
;
A
#
# COMPACT_ATOMS: atom_id res chain seq x y z
N MET A 1 46.91 -1.75 -27.25
CA MET A 1 46.07 -2.83 -26.68
C MET A 1 44.65 -2.29 -26.57
N SER A 2 43.77 -2.71 -27.49
CA SER A 2 42.38 -2.26 -27.54
C SER A 2 41.52 -3.20 -26.69
N MET A 3 40.78 -2.66 -25.72
CA MET A 3 39.84 -3.42 -24.90
C MET A 3 38.64 -3.84 -25.75
N PRO A 4 38.13 -5.07 -25.63
CA PRO A 4 36.89 -5.46 -26.30
C PRO A 4 35.70 -4.86 -25.54
N THR A 5 34.81 -4.17 -26.28
CA THR A 5 33.51 -3.73 -25.78
C THR A 5 32.56 -4.93 -25.76
N SER A 6 32.11 -5.34 -24.58
CA SER A 6 31.08 -6.38 -24.44
C SER A 6 29.73 -5.84 -24.88
N GLU A 7 29.08 -6.49 -25.86
CA GLU A 7 27.69 -6.22 -26.22
C GLU A 7 26.73 -6.58 -25.06
N PRO A 8 25.61 -5.85 -24.91
CA PRO A 8 24.62 -6.15 -23.90
C PRO A 8 23.91 -7.48 -24.20
N PRO A 9 23.44 -8.22 -23.18
CA PRO A 9 22.79 -9.51 -23.39
C PRO A 9 21.48 -9.36 -24.16
N THR A 10 21.33 -10.17 -25.20
CA THR A 10 20.11 -10.28 -26.00
C THR A 10 18.98 -10.84 -25.13
N MET A 11 17.93 -10.03 -24.91
CA MET A 11 16.68 -10.48 -24.30
C MET A 11 15.98 -11.45 -25.27
N VAL A 12 16.00 -12.74 -24.96
CA VAL A 12 15.21 -13.73 -25.71
C VAL A 12 13.74 -13.49 -25.37
N ALA A 13 12.98 -13.01 -26.34
CA ALA A 13 11.53 -12.94 -26.25
C ALA A 13 11.00 -14.38 -26.12
N GLY A 14 10.49 -14.74 -24.94
CA GLY A 14 9.74 -15.98 -24.78
C GLY A 14 8.53 -15.96 -25.72
N GLU A 15 8.37 -17.00 -26.52
CA GLU A 15 7.21 -17.19 -27.39
C GLU A 15 5.93 -17.20 -26.54
N VAL A 16 5.20 -16.09 -26.60
CA VAL A 16 3.81 -16.04 -26.15
C VAL A 16 3.01 -16.79 -27.21
N GLY A 17 2.43 -17.93 -26.85
CA GLY A 17 1.67 -18.77 -27.77
C GLY A 17 0.67 -17.96 -28.60
N ALA A 18 0.61 -18.25 -29.90
CA ALA A 18 -0.28 -17.60 -30.85
C ALA A 18 -1.75 -17.71 -30.37
N GLY A 19 -2.26 -16.62 -29.79
CA GLY A 19 -3.63 -16.55 -29.25
C GLY A 19 -3.82 -15.65 -28.03
N ALA A 20 -2.75 -15.30 -27.30
CA ALA A 20 -2.88 -14.41 -26.13
C ALA A 20 -2.68 -12.94 -26.52
N THR A 21 -3.75 -12.14 -26.44
CA THR A 21 -3.66 -10.68 -26.55
C THR A 21 -2.90 -10.13 -25.35
N ARG A 22 -1.78 -9.46 -25.59
CA ARG A 22 -0.94 -8.87 -24.54
C ARG A 22 -1.30 -7.40 -24.32
N LEU A 23 -1.60 -7.03 -23.07
CA LEU A 23 -1.79 -5.64 -22.66
C LEU A 23 -0.61 -5.17 -21.81
N ILE A 24 0.01 -4.07 -22.20
CA ILE A 24 1.06 -3.39 -21.43
C ILE A 24 0.47 -2.10 -20.88
N ILE A 25 0.51 -1.95 -19.56
CA ILE A 25 0.10 -0.72 -18.87
C ILE A 25 1.24 -0.21 -18.01
N ARG A 26 1.22 1.09 -17.69
CA ARG A 26 2.05 1.63 -16.60
C ARG A 26 1.68 0.90 -15.31
N ARG A 27 2.66 0.69 -14.42
CA ARG A 27 2.42 0.03 -13.13
C ARG A 27 1.28 0.76 -12.40
N PRO A 28 0.18 0.07 -12.05
CA PRO A 28 -0.98 0.71 -11.45
C PRO A 28 -0.78 0.98 -9.95
N ASP A 29 -1.77 1.62 -9.35
CA ASP A 29 -1.91 1.82 -7.90
C ASP A 29 -3.28 1.30 -7.43
N ASP A 30 -3.38 0.87 -6.17
CA ASP A 30 -4.63 0.41 -5.55
C ASP A 30 -5.19 1.48 -4.60
N TRP A 31 -6.26 2.17 -5.01
CA TRP A 31 -6.82 3.29 -4.27
C TRP A 31 -7.74 2.89 -3.11
N HIS A 32 -7.93 1.60 -2.83
CA HIS A 32 -8.66 1.14 -1.64
C HIS A 32 -8.28 -0.30 -1.26
N VAL A 33 -7.37 -0.46 -0.29
CA VAL A 33 -6.95 -1.79 0.19
C VAL A 33 -7.10 -1.96 1.70
N HIS A 34 -7.42 -3.19 2.13
CA HIS A 34 -7.41 -3.61 3.53
C HIS A 34 -6.30 -4.64 3.75
N LEU A 35 -5.19 -4.23 4.37
CA LEU A 35 -4.04 -5.11 4.62
C LEU A 35 -4.10 -5.84 5.97
N ARG A 36 -5.05 -5.48 6.85
CA ARG A 36 -5.18 -6.05 8.21
C ARG A 36 -3.89 -5.83 9.02
N ASP A 37 -3.60 -6.69 10.00
CA ASP A 37 -2.39 -6.60 10.81
C ASP A 37 -1.85 -7.99 11.18
N GLY A 38 -0.66 -8.04 11.77
CA GLY A 38 -0.06 -9.26 12.30
C GLY A 38 0.12 -10.37 11.25
N PRO A 39 -0.20 -11.64 11.55
CA PRO A 39 -0.04 -12.75 10.61
C PRO A 39 -0.82 -12.56 9.30
N MET A 40 -1.99 -11.90 9.37
CA MET A 40 -2.78 -11.65 8.17
C MET A 40 -2.10 -10.64 7.25
N LEU A 41 -1.52 -9.57 7.82
CA LEU A 41 -0.72 -8.61 7.04
C LEU A 41 0.41 -9.29 6.28
N ALA A 42 1.18 -10.15 6.98
CA ALA A 42 2.26 -10.92 6.35
C ALA A 42 1.76 -11.84 5.23
N ALA A 43 0.57 -12.41 5.38
CA ALA A 43 -0.03 -13.28 4.37
C ALA A 43 -0.53 -12.54 3.12
N VAL A 44 -0.97 -11.27 3.25
CA VAL A 44 -1.68 -10.58 2.15
C VAL A 44 -0.87 -9.48 1.45
N VAL A 45 0.05 -8.79 2.15
CA VAL A 45 0.68 -7.56 1.64
C VAL A 45 1.42 -7.76 0.32
N ASN A 46 2.10 -8.89 0.15
CA ASN A 46 2.90 -9.15 -1.03
C ASN A 46 2.06 -9.41 -2.29
N TYR A 47 0.78 -9.79 -2.16
CA TYR A 47 -0.11 -9.88 -3.32
C TYR A 47 -0.39 -8.50 -3.91
N THR A 48 -0.65 -7.49 -3.07
CA THR A 48 -0.82 -6.10 -3.50
C THR A 48 0.51 -5.53 -4.02
N ALA A 49 1.59 -5.69 -3.26
CA ALA A 49 2.87 -5.05 -3.55
C ALA A 49 3.52 -5.54 -4.86
N ARG A 50 3.28 -6.79 -5.26
CA ARG A 50 3.73 -7.33 -6.57
C ARG A 50 3.01 -6.70 -7.77
N GLN A 51 1.78 -6.23 -7.59
CA GLN A 51 0.96 -5.70 -8.69
C GLN A 51 1.00 -4.17 -8.75
N PHE A 52 0.97 -3.51 -7.60
CA PHE A 52 0.76 -2.08 -7.47
C PHE A 52 2.01 -1.35 -6.98
N ALA A 53 2.23 -0.12 -7.44
CA ALA A 53 3.33 0.72 -6.96
C ALA A 53 2.97 1.35 -5.60
N ARG A 54 1.75 1.88 -5.47
CA ARG A 54 1.22 2.45 -4.23
C ARG A 54 -0.13 1.87 -3.88
N ALA A 55 -0.52 1.98 -2.61
CA ALA A 55 -1.90 1.73 -2.23
C ALA A 55 -2.41 2.64 -1.10
N ILE A 56 -3.67 3.07 -1.18
CA ILE A 56 -4.39 3.73 -0.09
C ILE A 56 -4.84 2.67 0.92
N VAL A 57 -4.18 2.65 2.07
CA VAL A 57 -4.40 1.65 3.11
C VAL A 57 -5.50 2.12 4.06
N MET A 58 -6.57 1.33 4.15
CA MET A 58 -7.73 1.63 4.97
C MET A 58 -7.43 1.52 6.48
N PRO A 59 -8.04 2.37 7.34
CA PRO A 59 -7.60 2.57 8.72
C PRO A 59 -8.44 1.79 9.75
N ASN A 60 -9.38 0.94 9.32
CA ASN A 60 -10.32 0.21 10.18
C ASN A 60 -9.70 -1.06 10.81
N LEU A 61 -8.53 -0.90 11.43
CA LEU A 61 -7.97 -1.91 12.35
C LEU A 61 -8.78 -1.94 13.65
N ASP A 62 -8.38 -2.83 14.57
CA ASP A 62 -8.91 -2.88 15.93
C ASP A 62 -7.76 -2.76 16.94
N PRO A 63 -7.57 -1.59 17.59
CA PRO A 63 -8.33 -0.35 17.43
C PRO A 63 -8.07 0.36 16.08
N PRO A 64 -8.98 1.25 15.61
CA PRO A 64 -8.81 1.96 14.35
C PRO A 64 -7.65 2.96 14.40
N VAL A 65 -7.11 3.28 13.22
CA VAL A 65 -5.99 4.23 13.09
C VAL A 65 -6.53 5.66 13.10
N THR A 66 -6.50 6.29 14.28
CA THR A 66 -6.98 7.67 14.48
C THR A 66 -5.86 8.68 14.77
N THR A 67 -4.62 8.22 14.98
CA THR A 67 -3.48 9.09 15.32
C THR A 67 -2.32 8.94 14.34
N VAL A 68 -1.52 9.99 14.22
CA VAL A 68 -0.28 10.06 13.45
C VAL A 68 0.69 8.97 13.92
N ALA A 69 0.80 8.78 15.23
CA ALA A 69 1.66 7.76 15.82
C ALA A 69 1.22 6.34 15.40
N ALA A 70 -0.09 6.05 15.46
CA ALA A 70 -0.63 4.76 15.04
C ALA A 70 -0.40 4.51 13.54
N ALA A 71 -0.58 5.53 12.70
CA ALA A 71 -0.36 5.42 11.26
C ALA A 71 1.10 5.17 10.91
N ARG A 72 2.04 5.87 11.56
CA ARG A 72 3.48 5.64 11.39
C ARG A 72 3.86 4.22 11.82
N ALA A 73 3.36 3.77 12.97
CA ALA A 73 3.62 2.42 13.46
C ALA A 73 3.05 1.35 12.52
N TYR A 74 1.84 1.55 12.01
CA TYR A 74 1.23 0.63 11.06
C TYR A 74 1.97 0.61 9.72
N ARG A 75 2.35 1.77 9.19
CA ARG A 75 3.22 1.87 8.00
C ARG A 75 4.52 1.10 8.17
N ALA A 76 5.17 1.23 9.33
CA ALA A 76 6.40 0.51 9.62
C ALA A 76 6.19 -1.01 9.61
N ARG A 77 5.08 -1.52 10.18
CA ARG A 77 4.73 -2.95 10.11
C ARG A 77 4.48 -3.42 8.68
N ILE A 78 3.80 -2.63 7.86
CA ILE A 78 3.55 -2.95 6.44
C ILE A 78 4.88 -3.08 5.69
N VAL A 79 5.76 -2.09 5.81
CA VAL A 79 7.07 -2.10 5.13
C VAL A 79 7.94 -3.27 5.61
N ALA A 80 7.91 -3.58 6.91
CA ALA A 80 8.65 -4.71 7.46
C ALA A 80 8.14 -6.09 7.00
N ALA A 81 6.89 -6.19 6.53
CA ALA A 81 6.29 -7.42 6.03
C ALA A 81 6.50 -7.64 4.51
N LEU A 82 7.11 -6.68 3.81
CA LEU A 82 7.41 -6.80 2.39
C LEU A 82 8.55 -7.80 2.14
N GLU A 83 8.43 -8.55 1.05
CA GLU A 83 9.53 -9.36 0.54
C GLU A 83 10.72 -8.48 0.11
N PRO A 84 11.96 -8.98 0.22
CA PRO A 84 13.14 -8.24 -0.22
C PRO A 84 13.05 -7.80 -1.69
N GLY A 85 13.38 -6.54 -1.96
CA GLY A 85 13.42 -5.98 -3.31
C GLY A 85 12.06 -5.54 -3.88
N VAL A 86 10.97 -5.68 -3.11
CA VAL A 86 9.66 -5.15 -3.50
C VAL A 86 9.59 -3.65 -3.21
N ASP A 87 9.47 -2.85 -4.27
CA ASP A 87 9.21 -1.41 -4.18
C ASP A 87 7.69 -1.16 -4.12
N PHE A 88 7.19 -0.81 -2.94
CA PHE A 88 5.78 -0.55 -2.64
C PHE A 88 5.63 0.56 -1.61
N GLU A 89 4.80 1.55 -1.92
CA GLU A 89 4.52 2.69 -1.04
C GLU A 89 3.08 2.61 -0.47
N PRO A 90 2.94 2.26 0.83
CA PRO A 90 1.66 2.37 1.52
C PRO A 90 1.33 3.82 1.87
N LEU A 91 0.21 4.31 1.34
CA LEU A 91 -0.38 5.62 1.57
C LEU A 91 -1.41 5.51 2.71
N MET A 92 -1.04 6.00 3.90
CA MET A 92 -1.84 5.77 5.11
C MET A 92 -3.04 6.72 5.17
N THR A 93 -4.10 6.27 5.82
CA THR A 93 -5.31 7.07 6.04
C THR A 93 -5.68 7.17 7.50
N CYS A 94 -6.48 8.19 7.83
CA CYS A 94 -7.03 8.40 9.16
C CYS A 94 -8.50 7.94 9.21
N TYR A 95 -8.89 7.19 10.23
CA TYR A 95 -10.29 6.83 10.50
C TYR A 95 -10.99 8.04 11.15
N LEU A 96 -12.08 8.53 10.56
CA LEU A 96 -12.87 9.62 11.14
C LEU A 96 -13.81 9.11 12.25
N THR A 97 -13.75 9.73 13.42
CA THR A 97 -14.63 9.46 14.56
C THR A 97 -15.21 10.78 15.08
N ASP A 98 -16.34 10.74 15.79
CA ASP A 98 -16.95 11.94 16.40
C ASP A 98 -16.02 12.68 17.38
N SER A 99 -15.11 11.93 18.02
CA SER A 99 -14.15 12.45 19.00
C SER A 99 -12.75 12.76 18.44
N ILE A 100 -12.55 12.68 17.11
CA ILE A 100 -11.22 12.91 16.54
C ILE A 100 -10.81 14.36 16.72
N ASP A 101 -9.56 14.59 17.16
CA ASP A 101 -9.00 15.94 17.22
C ASP A 101 -8.70 16.44 15.80
N PRO A 102 -9.33 17.53 15.33
CA PRO A 102 -9.03 18.10 14.01
C PRO A 102 -7.56 18.51 13.86
N ALA A 103 -6.88 18.88 14.96
CA ALA A 103 -5.46 19.22 14.94
C ALA A 103 -4.59 18.00 14.62
N GLU A 104 -4.95 16.80 15.11
CA GLU A 104 -4.25 15.55 14.80
C GLU A 104 -4.35 15.22 13.30
N VAL A 105 -5.53 15.41 12.70
CA VAL A 105 -5.75 15.21 11.26
C VAL A 105 -4.92 16.21 10.43
N ALA A 106 -5.00 17.50 10.78
CA ALA A 106 -4.27 18.56 10.09
C ALA A 106 -2.74 18.36 10.19
N GLN A 107 -2.26 18.00 11.38
CA GLN A 107 -0.85 17.68 11.61
C GLN A 107 -0.43 16.47 10.79
N GLY A 108 -1.20 15.38 10.79
CA GLY A 108 -0.87 14.18 10.06
C GLY A 108 -0.81 14.39 8.54
N PHE A 109 -1.70 15.22 7.99
CA PHE A 109 -1.63 15.63 6.58
C PHE A 109 -0.38 16.49 6.30
N THR A 110 -0.14 17.53 7.11
CA THR A 110 1.01 18.45 6.95
C THR A 110 2.35 17.71 7.04
N GLN A 111 2.45 16.68 7.88
CA GLN A 111 3.64 15.85 8.03
C GLN A 111 3.79 14.76 6.96
N GLY A 112 2.85 14.66 6.01
CA GLY A 112 2.84 13.61 4.98
C GLY A 112 2.56 12.20 5.52
N VAL A 113 1.96 12.08 6.71
CA VAL A 113 1.60 10.78 7.30
C VAL A 113 0.26 10.32 6.79
N PHE A 114 -0.74 11.19 6.79
CA PHE A 114 -2.05 10.90 6.23
C PHE A 114 -2.13 11.40 4.81
N THR A 115 -2.46 10.51 3.87
CA THR A 115 -2.79 10.88 2.49
C THR A 115 -4.26 11.28 2.36
N ALA A 116 -5.14 10.67 3.17
CA ALA A 116 -6.58 10.94 3.18
C ALA A 116 -7.21 10.57 4.53
N CYS A 117 -8.48 10.92 4.69
CA CYS A 117 -9.33 10.43 5.78
C CYS A 117 -10.42 9.50 5.22
N LYS A 118 -10.90 8.58 6.05
CA LYS A 118 -11.96 7.65 5.71
C LYS A 118 -13.09 7.73 6.73
N LEU A 119 -14.29 8.03 6.24
CA LEU A 119 -15.54 7.91 6.98
C LEU A 119 -16.13 6.51 6.81
N TYR A 120 -16.55 5.92 7.93
CA TYR A 120 -17.38 4.73 7.95
C TYR A 120 -18.70 5.08 8.65
N PRO A 121 -19.87 4.78 8.06
CA PRO A 121 -21.12 4.87 8.81
C PRO A 121 -21.09 3.87 9.97
N ALA A 122 -21.47 4.32 11.16
CA ALA A 122 -21.47 3.49 12.36
C ALA A 122 -22.28 2.19 12.14
N HIS A 123 -21.68 1.07 12.54
CA HIS A 123 -22.20 -0.30 12.47
C HIS A 123 -22.49 -0.83 11.05
N ALA A 124 -22.11 -0.13 9.98
CA ALA A 124 -22.46 -0.55 8.61
C ALA A 124 -21.54 -1.65 8.03
N THR A 125 -20.34 -1.83 8.57
CA THR A 125 -19.33 -2.76 8.03
C THR A 125 -18.31 -3.23 9.08
N THR A 126 -17.36 -4.08 8.68
CA THR A 126 -16.31 -4.62 9.56
C THR A 126 -15.52 -3.50 10.25
N ASN A 127 -15.40 -3.59 11.57
CA ASN A 127 -14.71 -2.63 12.45
C ASN A 127 -15.19 -1.18 12.28
N SER A 128 -16.50 -1.00 12.08
CA SER A 128 -17.15 0.33 12.03
C SER A 128 -18.00 0.62 13.26
N ALA A 129 -17.66 0.06 14.42
CA ALA A 129 -18.47 0.23 15.64
C ALA A 129 -18.46 1.66 16.19
N LEU A 130 -17.54 2.51 15.71
CA LEU A 130 -17.39 3.93 16.04
C LEU A 130 -17.74 4.80 14.85
#